data_AF-A0A7X6SL94-F1
#
_entry.id   AF-A0A7X6SL94-F1
#
_cell.length_a   1.000
_cell.length_b   1.000
_cell.length_c   1.000
_cell.angle_alpha   90.00
_cell.angle_beta   90.00
_cell.angle_gamma   90.00
#
_symmetry.space_group_name_H-M   'P 1'
#
loop_
_entity.id
_entity.type
_entity.pdbx_description
1 polymer ?
#
loop_
_entity_poly.entity_id
_entity_poly.type
_entity_poly.pdbx_seq_one_letter_code
_entity_poly.pdbx_strand_id
1 'polypeptide(L)'
;RNAALHDELEQYKRTSSSADRALSEFATAALPDLVPGLLTDEPVLVLAARGIDTNSVTLLQQLLADAGATSLGTVWFDRRMDLTDAARLEAVADALGLTPVGDEDRESVTAALAEALTSETPEPVVIEPEGLPGPAVGDAVTGDPNAEGPTAVEDDALLPFDAIAALADAELIDWVDAVGERARLESFPAGRVRLIVLSGEGAELNDDIVVQPLVRAIAADRSGLLVGEVHKPRSTSDAIRDAVQERRGMTVDFVREDDTLRNRVVTVDNVESGWGRLAAVLAFSGVDQRLSGAYGVADSADQVLPDAEG
;
A
#
# COMPACT_ATOMS: atom_id res chain seq x y z
N ARG A 1 -32.16 -3.63 40.02
CA ARG A 1 -31.16 -2.82 39.29
C ARG A 1 -30.23 -3.71 38.46
N ASN A 2 -29.56 -4.72 39.03
CA ASN A 2 -28.71 -5.64 38.24
C ASN A 2 -29.46 -6.46 37.17
N ALA A 3 -30.68 -6.95 37.44
CA ALA A 3 -31.46 -7.70 36.44
C ALA A 3 -31.82 -6.84 35.21
N ALA A 4 -32.31 -5.61 35.42
CA ALA A 4 -32.65 -4.68 34.34
C ALA A 4 -31.42 -4.28 33.50
N LEU A 5 -30.25 -4.06 34.15
CA LEU A 5 -29.00 -3.80 33.44
C LEU A 5 -28.52 -5.01 32.61
N HIS A 6 -28.79 -6.23 33.08
CA HIS A 6 -28.45 -7.44 32.35
C HIS A 6 -29.35 -7.62 31.13
N ASP A 7 -30.67 -7.41 31.28
CA ASP A 7 -31.63 -7.47 30.18
C ASP A 7 -31.34 -6.41 29.11
N GLU A 8 -30.99 -5.19 29.52
CA GLU A 8 -30.58 -4.10 28.63
C GLU A 8 -29.29 -4.46 27.87
N LEU A 9 -28.27 -4.97 28.56
CA LEU A 9 -27.02 -5.41 27.95
C LEU A 9 -27.22 -6.56 26.94
N GLU A 10 -28.09 -7.52 27.24
CA GLU A 10 -28.44 -8.60 26.32
C GLU A 10 -29.25 -8.10 25.12
N GLN A 11 -30.12 -7.10 25.30
CA GLN A 11 -30.81 -6.44 24.20
C GLN A 11 -29.81 -5.71 23.29
N TYR A 12 -28.87 -4.95 23.86
CA TYR A 12 -27.82 -4.27 23.10
C TYR A 12 -26.96 -5.24 22.29
N LYS A 13 -26.52 -6.35 22.89
CA LYS A 13 -25.75 -7.39 22.17
C LYS A 13 -26.52 -7.97 20.99
N ARG A 14 -27.82 -8.24 21.16
CA ARG A 14 -28.66 -8.77 20.08
C ARG A 14 -28.78 -7.77 18.93
N THR A 15 -29.06 -6.51 19.24
CA THR A 15 -29.17 -5.47 18.22
C THR A 15 -27.84 -5.27 17.49
N SER A 16 -26.71 -5.16 18.21
CA SER A 16 -25.37 -5.06 17.62
C SER A 16 -25.10 -6.25 16.70
N SER A 17 -25.26 -7.48 17.20
CA SER A 17 -24.98 -8.68 16.40
C SER A 17 -25.87 -8.82 15.16
N SER A 18 -27.10 -8.29 15.18
CA SER A 18 -27.96 -8.26 14.00
C SER A 18 -27.52 -7.24 12.97
N ALA A 19 -27.05 -6.06 13.41
CA ALA A 19 -26.48 -5.04 12.54
C ALA A 19 -25.16 -5.51 11.94
N ASP A 20 -24.28 -6.13 12.73
CA ASP A 20 -23.00 -6.68 12.27
C ASP A 20 -23.20 -7.76 11.22
N ARG A 21 -24.22 -8.63 11.38
CA ARG A 21 -24.58 -9.64 10.36
C ARG A 21 -25.11 -9.01 9.09
N ALA A 22 -26.05 -8.07 9.19
CA ALA A 22 -26.60 -7.39 8.02
C ALA A 22 -25.51 -6.64 7.25
N LEU A 23 -24.57 -6.04 7.98
CA LEU A 23 -23.42 -5.36 7.39
C LEU A 23 -22.46 -6.35 6.72
N SER A 24 -22.13 -7.46 7.37
CA SER A 24 -21.31 -8.50 6.77
C SER A 24 -21.98 -9.07 5.51
N GLU A 25 -23.29 -9.25 5.52
CA GLU A 25 -24.05 -9.74 4.37
C GLU A 25 -24.03 -8.72 3.22
N PHE A 26 -24.26 -7.43 3.49
CA PHE A 26 -24.10 -6.38 2.49
C PHE A 26 -22.68 -6.36 1.92
N ALA A 27 -21.66 -6.48 2.79
CA ALA A 27 -20.26 -6.46 2.40
C ALA A 27 -19.90 -7.60 1.44
N THR A 28 -20.44 -8.80 1.66
CA THR A 28 -20.11 -9.99 0.87
C THR A 28 -21.04 -10.17 -0.32
N ALA A 29 -22.31 -9.76 -0.23
CA ALA A 29 -23.32 -10.04 -1.24
C ALA A 29 -23.61 -8.87 -2.18
N ALA A 30 -23.49 -7.62 -1.72
CA ALA A 30 -23.88 -6.45 -2.51
C ALA A 30 -22.68 -5.61 -2.99
N LEU A 31 -21.60 -5.51 -2.21
CA LEU A 31 -20.45 -4.69 -2.60
C LEU A 31 -19.83 -5.11 -3.95
N PRO A 32 -19.62 -6.41 -4.26
CA PRO A 32 -19.01 -6.81 -5.52
C PRO A 32 -19.81 -6.37 -6.76
N ASP A 33 -21.12 -6.15 -6.63
CA ASP A 33 -21.97 -5.69 -7.71
C ASP A 33 -21.97 -4.15 -7.85
N LEU A 34 -21.54 -3.42 -6.82
CA LEU A 34 -21.59 -1.95 -6.76
C LEU A 34 -20.27 -1.27 -7.15
N VAL A 35 -19.15 -1.97 -6.97
CA VAL A 35 -17.80 -1.44 -7.24
C VAL A 35 -17.25 -1.60 -8.68
N PRO A 36 -17.77 -2.47 -9.58
CA PRO A 36 -17.15 -2.67 -10.88
C PRO A 36 -16.97 -1.39 -11.69
N GLY A 37 -15.75 -1.23 -12.24
CA GLY A 37 -15.38 -0.13 -13.11
C GLY A 37 -14.89 1.14 -12.39
N LEU A 38 -14.93 1.18 -11.06
CA LEU A 38 -14.48 2.34 -10.27
C LEU A 38 -12.97 2.59 -10.33
N LEU A 39 -12.17 1.54 -10.58
CA LEU A 39 -10.70 1.59 -10.58
C LEU A 39 -10.11 0.99 -11.87
N THR A 40 -10.84 1.10 -12.98
CA THR A 40 -10.48 0.46 -14.26
C THR A 40 -9.03 0.78 -14.66
N ASP A 41 -8.21 -0.28 -14.79
CA ASP A 41 -6.81 -0.23 -15.22
C ASP A 41 -5.87 0.54 -14.27
N GLU A 42 -6.30 0.85 -13.04
CA GLU A 42 -5.47 1.53 -12.05
C GLU A 42 -4.54 0.52 -11.35
N PRO A 43 -3.21 0.65 -11.46
CA PRO A 43 -2.29 -0.25 -10.78
C PRO A 43 -2.23 0.05 -9.28
N VAL A 44 -2.49 -0.96 -8.45
CA VAL A 44 -2.53 -0.83 -6.98
C VAL A 44 -1.52 -1.76 -6.33
N LEU A 45 -0.67 -1.19 -5.47
CA LEU A 45 0.22 -1.94 -4.59
C LEU A 45 -0.22 -1.77 -3.13
N VAL A 46 -0.34 -2.90 -2.43
CA VAL A 46 -0.61 -2.92 -0.99
C VAL A 46 0.69 -3.14 -0.24
N LEU A 47 0.97 -2.31 0.74
CA LEU A 47 2.06 -2.41 1.68
C LEU A 47 1.44 -2.74 3.04
N ALA A 48 1.83 -3.85 3.68
CA ALA A 48 1.15 -4.32 4.88
C ALA A 48 2.15 -4.77 5.96
N ALA A 49 1.88 -4.43 7.22
CA ALA A 49 2.61 -5.02 8.34
C ALA A 49 2.16 -6.48 8.57
N ARG A 50 3.10 -7.42 8.73
CA ARG A 50 2.78 -8.79 9.16
C ARG A 50 2.17 -8.76 10.55
N GLY A 51 1.30 -9.73 10.84
CA GLY A 51 0.67 -9.92 12.14
C GLY A 51 -0.78 -9.40 12.22
N ILE A 52 -1.13 -8.43 11.37
CA ILE A 52 -2.53 -8.01 11.17
C ILE A 52 -3.38 -9.14 10.54
N ASP A 53 -4.70 -8.98 10.50
CA ASP A 53 -5.59 -9.98 9.93
C ASP A 53 -5.40 -10.12 8.40
N THR A 54 -4.78 -11.21 7.97
CA THR A 54 -4.47 -11.48 6.55
C THR A 54 -5.72 -11.68 5.70
N ASN A 55 -6.81 -12.15 6.30
CA ASN A 55 -8.09 -12.31 5.62
C ASN A 55 -8.66 -10.93 5.22
N SER A 56 -8.53 -9.92 6.07
CA SER A 56 -8.93 -8.55 5.76
C SER A 56 -8.14 -7.96 4.59
N VAL A 57 -6.82 -8.20 4.53
CA VAL A 57 -5.98 -7.79 3.38
C VAL A 57 -6.42 -8.49 2.10
N THR A 58 -6.67 -9.81 2.18
CA THR A 58 -7.14 -10.61 1.03
C THR A 58 -8.48 -10.12 0.50
N LEU A 59 -9.44 -9.85 1.40
CA LEU A 59 -10.76 -9.34 1.03
C LEU A 59 -10.69 -7.92 0.43
N LEU A 60 -9.77 -7.08 0.91
CA LEU A 60 -9.53 -5.77 0.31
C LEU A 60 -8.95 -5.91 -1.11
N GLN A 61 -7.93 -6.76 -1.31
CA GLN A 61 -7.38 -7.02 -2.64
C GLN A 61 -8.43 -7.55 -3.63
N GLN A 62 -9.28 -8.47 -3.18
CA GLN A 62 -10.40 -8.98 -3.99
C GLN A 62 -11.35 -7.85 -4.39
N LEU A 63 -11.76 -7.00 -3.45
CA LEU A 63 -12.66 -5.89 -3.74
C LEU A 63 -12.03 -4.84 -4.68
N LEU A 64 -10.72 -4.59 -4.56
CA LEU A 64 -10.00 -3.72 -5.50
C LEU A 64 -9.98 -4.32 -6.92
N ALA A 65 -9.75 -5.62 -7.03
CA ALA A 65 -9.80 -6.33 -8.31
C ALA A 65 -11.22 -6.33 -8.91
N ASP A 66 -12.24 -6.56 -8.10
CA ASP A 66 -13.66 -6.47 -8.51
C ASP A 66 -14.00 -5.05 -9.00
N ALA A 67 -13.36 -4.02 -8.42
CA ALA A 67 -13.49 -2.64 -8.86
C ALA A 67 -12.76 -2.30 -10.18
N GLY A 68 -11.98 -3.24 -10.71
CA GLY A 68 -11.23 -3.10 -11.97
C GLY A 68 -9.75 -2.71 -11.80
N ALA A 69 -9.24 -2.66 -10.57
CA ALA A 69 -7.82 -2.34 -10.32
C ALA A 69 -6.90 -3.48 -10.78
N THR A 70 -5.71 -3.12 -11.27
CA THR A 70 -4.63 -4.07 -11.56
C THR A 70 -3.78 -4.26 -10.31
N SER A 71 -3.89 -5.41 -9.66
CA SER A 71 -3.10 -5.69 -8.45
C SER A 71 -1.63 -5.94 -8.79
N LEU A 72 -0.74 -5.21 -8.12
CA LEU A 72 0.71 -5.45 -8.12
C LEU A 72 1.15 -6.36 -6.96
N GLY A 73 0.20 -6.90 -6.19
CA GLY A 73 0.44 -7.74 -5.02
C GLY A 73 0.42 -7.00 -3.68
N THR A 74 0.87 -7.69 -2.64
CA THR A 74 1.08 -7.18 -1.29
C THR A 74 2.54 -7.35 -0.89
N VAL A 75 3.18 -6.27 -0.45
CA VAL A 75 4.49 -6.28 0.21
C VAL A 75 4.26 -6.35 1.71
N TRP A 76 4.79 -7.39 2.34
CA TRP A 76 4.70 -7.62 3.77
C TRP A 76 5.98 -7.19 4.49
N PHE A 77 5.85 -6.23 5.39
CA PHE A 77 6.90 -5.83 6.31
C PHE A 77 6.78 -6.61 7.61
N ASP A 78 7.88 -7.19 8.10
CA ASP A 78 7.92 -7.90 9.37
C ASP A 78 9.22 -7.62 10.12
N ARG A 79 9.48 -8.35 11.21
CA ARG A 79 10.66 -8.15 12.06
C ARG A 79 12.01 -8.15 11.33
N ARG A 80 12.09 -8.69 10.11
CA ARG A 80 13.28 -8.60 9.25
C ARG A 80 13.60 -7.16 8.82
N MET A 81 12.58 -6.30 8.78
CA MET A 81 12.68 -4.86 8.51
C MET A 81 12.76 -4.01 9.79
N ASP A 82 13.10 -4.59 10.94
CA ASP A 82 13.32 -3.82 12.17
C ASP A 82 14.62 -3.02 12.06
N LEU A 83 14.50 -1.78 11.58
CA LEU A 83 15.61 -0.86 11.33
C LEU A 83 16.29 -0.36 12.61
N THR A 84 15.77 -0.72 13.79
CA THR A 84 16.45 -0.42 15.07
C THR A 84 17.58 -1.41 15.37
N ASP A 85 17.57 -2.57 14.72
CA ASP A 85 18.66 -3.55 14.76
C ASP A 85 19.70 -3.19 13.69
N ALA A 86 20.94 -2.96 14.13
CA ALA A 86 22.02 -2.51 13.24
C ALA A 86 22.34 -3.53 12.12
N ALA A 87 22.26 -4.83 12.40
CA ALA A 87 22.54 -5.85 11.39
C ALA A 87 21.43 -5.94 10.34
N ARG A 88 20.17 -5.73 10.75
CA ARG A 88 19.05 -5.65 9.80
C ARG A 88 19.11 -4.37 8.97
N LEU A 89 19.44 -3.24 9.60
CA LEU A 89 19.62 -1.97 8.90
C LEU A 89 20.72 -2.08 7.83
N GLU A 90 21.87 -2.68 8.18
CA GLU A 90 22.95 -2.96 7.23
C GLU A 90 22.48 -3.87 6.09
N ALA A 91 21.78 -4.97 6.39
CA ALA A 91 21.26 -5.87 5.35
C ALA A 91 20.24 -5.20 4.41
N VAL A 92 19.37 -4.33 4.93
CA VAL A 92 18.41 -3.56 4.12
C VAL A 92 19.14 -2.52 3.27
N ALA A 93 20.10 -1.79 3.85
CA ALA A 93 20.90 -0.82 3.12
C ALA A 93 21.69 -1.49 1.98
N ASP A 94 22.35 -2.62 2.25
CA ASP A 94 23.08 -3.40 1.26
C ASP A 94 22.17 -3.88 0.13
N ALA A 95 20.97 -4.38 0.45
CA ALA A 95 19.99 -4.81 -0.55
C ALA A 95 19.49 -3.65 -1.42
N LEU A 96 19.45 -2.43 -0.89
CA LEU A 96 19.12 -1.21 -1.61
C LEU A 96 20.33 -0.56 -2.31
N GLY A 97 21.53 -1.15 -2.21
CA GLY A 97 22.76 -0.57 -2.77
C GLY A 97 23.23 0.70 -2.06
N LEU A 98 22.75 0.96 -0.85
CA LEU A 98 23.13 2.11 -0.04
C LEU A 98 24.41 1.79 0.73
N THR A 99 25.24 2.81 0.99
CA THR A 99 26.41 2.66 1.87
C THR A 99 26.07 3.28 3.23
N PRO A 100 25.75 2.48 4.26
CA PRO A 100 25.37 2.99 5.58
C PRO A 100 26.57 3.58 6.35
N VAL A 101 26.37 4.73 7.03
CA VAL A 101 27.34 5.41 7.89
C VAL A 101 26.71 6.04 9.17
N GLY A 102 25.83 5.35 9.90
CA GLY A 102 25.36 5.73 11.25
C GLY A 102 23.84 5.88 11.43
N ASP A 103 23.39 6.66 12.42
CA ASP A 103 21.94 6.82 12.69
C ASP A 103 21.16 7.51 11.55
N GLU A 104 21.85 8.27 10.68
CA GLU A 104 21.29 8.87 9.45
C GLU A 104 20.88 7.81 8.39
N ASP A 105 21.24 6.54 8.61
CA ASP A 105 20.98 5.43 7.69
C ASP A 105 19.51 5.03 7.66
N ARG A 106 18.78 5.16 8.78
CA ARG A 106 17.36 4.80 8.81
C ARG A 106 16.51 5.73 7.96
N GLU A 107 16.80 7.03 8.03
CA GLU A 107 16.16 8.04 7.20
C GLU A 107 16.52 7.83 5.73
N SER A 108 17.79 7.53 5.43
CA SER A 108 18.26 7.24 4.07
C SER A 108 17.60 5.98 3.47
N VAL A 109 17.49 4.90 4.23
CA VAL A 109 16.78 3.66 3.83
C VAL A 109 15.30 3.95 3.59
N THR A 110 14.66 4.70 4.49
CA THR A 110 13.24 5.05 4.37
C THR A 110 12.99 5.94 3.14
N ALA A 111 13.89 6.90 2.89
CA ALA A 111 13.82 7.78 1.74
C ALA A 111 13.99 6.99 0.43
N ALA A 112 14.97 6.09 0.36
CA ALA A 112 15.17 5.23 -0.81
C ALA A 112 13.96 4.32 -1.08
N LEU A 113 13.36 3.75 -0.03
CA LEU A 113 12.12 2.99 -0.14
C LEU A 113 10.95 3.84 -0.65
N ALA A 114 10.81 5.06 -0.14
CA ALA A 114 9.77 5.98 -0.60
C ALA A 114 9.99 6.38 -2.06
N GLU A 115 11.20 6.76 -2.43
CA GLU A 115 11.57 7.12 -3.81
C GLU A 115 11.28 5.97 -4.78
N ALA A 116 11.64 4.74 -4.41
CA ALA A 116 11.28 3.53 -5.15
C ALA A 116 9.76 3.40 -5.35
N LEU A 117 8.96 3.65 -4.31
CA LEU A 117 7.50 3.54 -4.36
C LEU A 117 6.80 4.72 -5.06
N THR A 118 7.43 5.88 -5.12
CA THR A 118 6.85 7.10 -5.70
C THR A 118 7.29 7.36 -7.14
N SER A 119 8.36 6.71 -7.59
CA SER A 119 8.88 6.91 -8.95
C SER A 119 7.90 6.40 -10.01
N GLU A 120 7.62 7.26 -11.01
CA GLU A 120 6.73 6.92 -12.10
C GLU A 120 7.46 5.99 -13.10
N THR A 121 6.80 4.92 -13.53
CA THR A 121 7.35 4.07 -14.59
C THR A 121 7.17 4.82 -15.91
N PRO A 122 8.26 5.13 -16.64
CA PRO A 122 8.15 5.84 -17.91
C PRO A 122 7.31 5.02 -18.89
N GLU A 123 6.40 5.67 -19.63
CA GLU A 123 5.68 4.98 -20.70
C GLU A 123 6.70 4.41 -21.69
N PRO A 124 6.52 3.16 -22.15
CA PRO A 124 7.40 2.61 -23.16
C PRO A 124 7.35 3.52 -24.38
N VAL A 125 8.47 4.16 -24.69
CA VAL A 125 8.60 4.97 -25.91
C VAL A 125 8.44 4.01 -27.07
N VAL A 126 7.24 3.98 -27.66
CA VAL A 126 7.01 3.30 -28.93
C VAL A 126 7.81 4.08 -29.95
N ILE A 127 9.04 3.64 -30.19
CA ILE A 127 9.79 4.08 -31.35
C ILE A 127 9.04 3.48 -32.54
N GLU A 128 8.09 4.24 -33.08
CA GLU A 128 7.59 3.95 -34.41
C GLU A 128 8.82 3.87 -35.32
N PRO A 129 9.04 2.76 -36.02
CA PRO A 129 10.16 2.68 -36.95
C PRO A 129 9.94 3.78 -37.98
N GLU A 130 10.72 4.86 -37.87
CA GLU A 130 10.73 5.92 -38.86
C GLU A 130 10.85 5.24 -40.22
N GLY A 131 9.87 5.53 -41.08
CA GLY A 131 9.66 4.83 -42.33
C GLY A 131 10.98 4.65 -43.07
N LEU A 132 11.39 3.39 -43.23
CA LEU A 132 12.48 2.99 -44.09
C LEU A 132 12.37 3.77 -45.41
N PRO A 133 13.31 4.65 -45.77
CA PRO A 133 13.35 5.17 -47.12
C PRO A 133 13.51 3.97 -48.05
N GLY A 134 12.61 3.86 -49.03
CA GLY A 134 12.63 2.80 -50.03
C GLY A 134 14.00 2.66 -50.71
N PRO A 135 14.31 1.50 -51.31
CA PRO A 135 15.65 1.18 -51.78
C PRO A 135 16.11 2.18 -52.86
N ALA A 136 16.96 3.13 -52.45
CA ALA A 136 17.74 3.93 -53.37
C ALA A 136 18.99 3.12 -53.76
N VAL A 137 19.03 2.78 -55.05
CA VAL A 137 20.16 2.12 -55.71
C VAL A 137 21.30 3.13 -55.89
N GLY A 138 22.52 2.74 -55.47
CA GLY A 138 23.79 3.47 -55.70
C GLY A 138 24.11 4.44 -54.55
N ASP A 139 25.29 4.50 -53.97
CA ASP A 139 26.64 4.35 -54.51
C ASP A 139 27.61 4.00 -53.35
N ALA A 140 28.75 3.36 -53.64
CA ALA A 140 29.72 2.93 -52.64
C ALA A 140 30.44 4.12 -51.98
N VAL A 141 30.21 4.34 -50.68
CA VAL A 141 31.07 5.16 -49.82
C VAL A 141 31.76 4.26 -48.81
N THR A 142 33.08 4.18 -48.93
CA THR A 142 34.01 3.64 -47.94
C THR A 142 33.92 4.45 -46.65
N GLY A 143 33.24 3.90 -45.65
CA GLY A 143 33.14 4.42 -44.29
C GLY A 143 33.94 3.56 -43.30
N ASP A 144 34.66 4.26 -42.45
CA ASP A 144 35.59 3.81 -41.41
C ASP A 144 35.05 2.69 -40.48
N PRO A 145 35.78 1.57 -40.25
CA PRO A 145 35.36 0.51 -39.33
C PRO A 145 35.46 0.90 -37.84
N ASN A 146 35.82 2.14 -37.50
CA ASN A 146 36.03 2.61 -36.13
C ASN A 146 35.01 3.65 -35.65
N ALA A 147 33.84 3.76 -36.28
CA ALA A 147 32.74 4.54 -35.71
C ALA A 147 32.17 3.80 -34.49
N GLU A 148 32.68 4.13 -33.31
CA GLU A 148 32.06 3.85 -32.02
C GLU A 148 30.61 4.30 -32.10
N GLY A 149 29.68 3.33 -32.17
CA GLY A 149 28.25 3.61 -32.05
C GLY A 149 28.01 4.34 -30.74
N PRO A 150 26.93 5.15 -30.65
CA PRO A 150 26.58 5.80 -29.38
C PRO A 150 26.48 4.70 -28.32
N THR A 151 27.44 4.72 -27.39
CA THR A 151 27.35 3.97 -26.15
C THR A 151 26.06 4.41 -25.50
N ALA A 152 25.05 3.54 -25.53
CA ALA A 152 23.93 3.66 -24.63
C ALA A 152 24.55 3.78 -23.24
N VAL A 153 24.37 4.94 -22.61
CA VAL A 153 24.63 5.07 -21.19
C VAL A 153 23.63 4.11 -20.57
N GLU A 154 24.09 2.94 -20.16
CA GLU A 154 23.38 2.07 -19.24
C GLU A 154 23.28 2.87 -17.94
N ASP A 155 22.24 3.69 -17.86
CA ASP A 155 21.82 4.32 -16.64
C ASP A 155 21.28 3.18 -15.77
N ASP A 156 22.17 2.59 -14.98
CA ASP A 156 21.92 1.55 -13.96
C ASP A 156 21.03 2.09 -12.81
N ALA A 157 20.19 3.08 -13.10
CA ALA A 157 19.12 3.50 -12.22
C ALA A 157 18.15 2.32 -12.12
N LEU A 158 18.19 1.65 -10.96
CA LEU A 158 17.18 0.70 -10.54
C LEU A 158 15.80 1.26 -10.89
N LEU A 159 15.01 0.50 -11.63
CA LEU A 159 13.62 0.85 -11.87
C LEU A 159 12.93 1.00 -10.50
N PRO A 160 11.84 1.79 -10.41
CA PRO A 160 11.17 2.15 -9.16
C PRO A 160 10.96 0.96 -8.20
N PHE A 161 10.61 -0.19 -8.75
CA PHE A 161 10.29 -1.38 -7.96
C PHE A 161 11.41 -2.41 -7.85
N ASP A 162 12.57 -2.16 -8.47
CA ASP A 162 13.73 -3.02 -8.32
C ASP A 162 14.23 -3.02 -6.86
N ALA A 163 14.01 -1.93 -6.13
CA ALA A 163 14.26 -1.88 -4.68
C ALA A 163 13.38 -2.90 -3.92
N ILE A 164 12.09 -3.01 -4.25
CA ILE A 164 11.19 -3.99 -3.63
C ILE A 164 11.61 -5.40 -4.04
N ALA A 165 11.92 -5.61 -5.32
CA ALA A 165 12.40 -6.89 -5.81
C ALA A 165 13.70 -7.31 -5.11
N ALA A 166 14.65 -6.40 -4.94
CA ALA A 166 15.91 -6.63 -4.25
C ALA A 166 15.72 -7.00 -2.78
N LEU A 167 14.83 -6.28 -2.07
CA LEU A 167 14.49 -6.62 -0.69
C LEU A 167 13.81 -7.98 -0.59
N ALA A 168 12.92 -8.31 -1.52
CA ALA A 168 12.28 -9.62 -1.56
C ALA A 168 13.29 -10.73 -1.89
N ASP A 169 14.23 -10.51 -2.81
CA ASP A 169 15.27 -11.46 -3.22
C ASP A 169 16.31 -11.68 -2.12
N ALA A 170 16.57 -10.65 -1.32
CA ALA A 170 17.33 -10.74 -0.07
C ALA A 170 16.55 -11.39 1.10
N GLU A 171 15.31 -11.83 0.86
CA GLU A 171 14.41 -12.40 1.87
C GLU A 171 14.14 -11.48 3.06
N LEU A 172 14.22 -10.15 2.88
CA LEU A 172 13.95 -9.16 3.93
C LEU A 172 12.48 -8.77 4.02
N ILE A 173 11.72 -8.99 2.95
CA ILE A 173 10.26 -8.82 2.87
C ILE A 173 9.64 -10.00 2.12
N ASP A 174 8.32 -10.19 2.28
CA ASP A 174 7.57 -11.04 1.36
C ASP A 174 6.78 -10.18 0.39
N TRP A 175 6.98 -10.37 -0.91
CA TRP A 175 6.12 -9.77 -1.92
C TRP A 175 5.30 -10.86 -2.59
N VAL A 176 3.99 -10.83 -2.38
CA VAL A 176 3.07 -11.87 -2.84
C VAL A 176 1.97 -11.31 -3.74
N ASP A 177 1.54 -12.09 -4.72
CA ASP A 177 0.43 -11.73 -5.59
C ASP A 177 -0.94 -11.97 -4.92
N ALA A 178 -2.03 -11.79 -5.66
CA ALA A 178 -3.39 -11.97 -5.15
C ALA A 178 -3.73 -13.44 -4.78
N VAL A 179 -2.97 -14.42 -5.26
CA VAL A 179 -3.14 -15.84 -4.91
C VAL A 179 -2.16 -16.30 -3.81
N GLY A 180 -1.30 -15.40 -3.34
CA GLY A 180 -0.33 -15.65 -2.27
C GLY A 180 0.97 -16.28 -2.75
N GLU A 181 1.20 -16.35 -4.06
CA GLU A 181 2.48 -16.77 -4.62
C GLU A 181 3.45 -15.59 -4.64
N ARG A 182 4.76 -15.86 -4.73
CA ARG A 182 5.76 -14.78 -4.79
C ARG A 182 5.52 -13.95 -6.05
N ALA A 183 5.18 -12.67 -5.85
CA ALA A 183 4.98 -11.74 -6.93
C ALA A 183 6.29 -11.52 -7.70
N ARG A 184 6.17 -11.53 -9.03
CA ARG A 184 7.18 -11.02 -9.96
C ARG A 184 6.43 -10.32 -11.07
N LEU A 185 6.81 -9.09 -11.36
CA LEU A 185 6.24 -8.35 -12.47
C LEU A 185 7.14 -8.57 -13.69
N GLU A 186 6.58 -9.19 -14.74
CA GLU A 186 7.28 -9.35 -16.03
C GLU A 186 7.44 -8.00 -16.73
N SER A 187 6.49 -7.08 -16.51
CA SER A 187 6.53 -5.71 -16.98
C SER A 187 5.68 -4.84 -16.05
N PHE A 188 6.15 -3.63 -15.74
CA PHE A 188 5.38 -2.67 -14.97
C PHE A 188 4.30 -2.01 -15.82
N PRO A 189 3.08 -1.84 -15.29
CA PRO A 189 2.11 -0.99 -15.95
C PRO A 189 2.68 0.44 -16.00
N ALA A 190 2.54 1.06 -17.17
CA ALA A 190 2.94 2.44 -17.34
C ALA A 190 2.08 3.36 -16.45
N GLY A 191 2.66 4.46 -15.99
CA GLY A 191 1.95 5.47 -15.20
C GLY A 191 2.08 5.28 -13.69
N ARG A 192 1.10 5.82 -12.96
CA ARG A 192 1.17 6.02 -11.52
C ARG A 192 0.57 4.85 -10.76
N VAL A 193 1.36 4.23 -9.89
CA VAL A 193 0.89 3.21 -8.94
C VAL A 193 0.16 3.88 -7.76
N ARG A 194 -1.04 3.40 -7.44
CA ARG A 194 -1.80 3.75 -6.23
C ARG A 194 -1.27 2.92 -5.06
N LEU A 195 -1.00 3.57 -3.94
CA LEU A 195 -0.37 2.95 -2.76
C LEU A 195 -1.35 2.87 -1.61
N ILE A 196 -1.46 1.68 -1.02
CA ILE A 196 -2.20 1.42 0.20
C ILE A 196 -1.21 0.95 1.26
N VAL A 197 -1.18 1.60 2.41
CA VAL A 197 -0.41 1.15 3.57
C VAL A 197 -1.37 0.64 4.63
N LEU A 198 -1.22 -0.61 5.04
CA LEU A 198 -2.04 -1.27 6.06
C LEU A 198 -1.18 -1.64 7.27
N SER A 199 -1.64 -1.22 8.44
CA SER A 199 -1.11 -1.73 9.72
C SER A 199 -2.24 -1.84 10.74
N GLY A 200 -1.92 -2.09 12.00
CA GLY A 200 -2.89 -2.11 13.08
C GLY A 200 -2.70 -3.26 14.06
N GLU A 201 -3.80 -3.69 14.65
CA GLU A 201 -3.75 -4.57 15.81
C GLU A 201 -3.13 -5.94 15.48
N GLY A 202 -2.04 -6.24 16.17
CA GLY A 202 -1.30 -7.50 16.01
C GLY A 202 -0.10 -7.40 15.07
N ALA A 203 0.20 -6.22 14.51
CA ALA A 203 1.42 -5.98 13.76
C ALA A 203 2.66 -6.49 14.52
N GLU A 204 3.57 -7.17 13.80
CA GLU A 204 4.78 -7.76 14.36
C GLU A 204 5.90 -6.74 14.54
N LEU A 205 5.84 -5.66 13.78
CA LEU A 205 6.67 -4.47 13.89
C LEU A 205 5.85 -3.34 14.51
N ASN A 206 6.51 -2.48 15.27
CA ASN A 206 5.90 -1.21 15.63
C ASN A 206 5.94 -0.27 14.41
N ASP A 207 4.85 0.46 14.21
CA ASP A 207 4.64 1.36 13.11
C ASP A 207 5.66 2.51 13.08
N ASP A 208 6.15 2.93 14.25
CA ASP A 208 7.14 4.00 14.37
C ASP A 208 8.51 3.64 13.79
N ILE A 209 8.77 2.34 13.54
CA ILE A 209 10.05 1.85 12.99
C ILE A 209 10.08 1.96 11.46
N VAL A 210 9.00 1.56 10.77
CA VAL A 210 8.97 1.49 9.29
C VAL A 210 7.75 2.19 8.70
N VAL A 211 6.54 1.85 9.17
CA VAL A 211 5.28 2.28 8.56
C VAL A 211 5.13 3.80 8.60
N GLN A 212 5.28 4.43 9.76
CA GLN A 212 5.13 5.87 9.94
C GLN A 212 6.22 6.68 9.22
N PRO A 213 7.53 6.34 9.33
CA PRO A 213 8.57 6.98 8.52
C PRO A 213 8.28 6.88 7.01
N LEU A 214 7.88 5.69 6.55
CA LEU A 214 7.60 5.45 5.13
C LEU A 214 6.37 6.25 4.64
N VAL A 215 5.29 6.28 5.42
CA VAL A 215 4.10 7.09 5.14
C VAL A 215 4.48 8.57 5.02
N ARG A 216 5.31 9.09 5.93
CA ARG A 216 5.80 10.48 5.87
C ARG A 216 6.60 10.73 4.60
N ALA A 217 7.53 9.86 4.27
CA ALA A 217 8.39 10.02 3.11
C ALA A 217 7.58 9.97 1.80
N ILE A 218 6.68 8.99 1.64
CA ILE A 218 5.80 8.89 0.45
C ILE A 218 4.88 10.12 0.35
N ALA A 219 4.25 10.49 1.46
CA ALA A 219 3.35 11.63 1.49
C ALA A 219 4.09 12.97 1.45
N ALA A 220 5.43 13.02 1.50
CA ALA A 220 6.19 14.24 1.23
C ALA A 220 6.23 14.54 -0.27
N ASP A 221 6.36 13.51 -1.10
CA ASP A 221 6.57 13.64 -2.54
C ASP A 221 5.28 13.63 -3.35
N ARG A 222 4.24 12.91 -2.89
CA ARG A 222 2.98 12.79 -3.63
C ARG A 222 1.75 12.89 -2.74
N SER A 223 0.60 12.99 -3.38
CA SER A 223 -0.73 12.86 -2.78
C SER A 223 -1.38 11.55 -3.21
N GLY A 224 -2.50 11.19 -2.58
CA GLY A 224 -3.26 10.00 -2.94
C GLY A 224 -2.71 8.70 -2.35
N LEU A 225 -1.96 8.80 -1.26
CA LEU A 225 -1.65 7.67 -0.38
C LEU A 225 -2.88 7.36 0.47
N LEU A 226 -3.25 6.07 0.56
CA LEU A 226 -4.23 5.59 1.53
C LEU A 226 -3.53 4.86 2.67
N VAL A 227 -3.88 5.21 3.90
CA VAL A 227 -3.43 4.52 5.12
C VAL A 227 -4.64 3.87 5.78
N GLY A 228 -4.62 2.56 5.87
CA GLY A 228 -5.69 1.77 6.47
C GLY A 228 -5.25 1.13 7.77
N GLU A 229 -6.16 1.07 8.73
CA GLU A 229 -6.00 0.25 9.92
C GLU A 229 -6.83 -1.03 9.81
N VAL A 230 -6.22 -2.15 10.17
CA VAL A 230 -6.84 -3.46 10.27
C VAL A 230 -6.95 -3.83 11.74
N HIS A 231 -8.17 -4.01 12.22
CA HIS A 231 -8.42 -4.49 13.57
C HIS A 231 -8.56 -6.02 13.57
N LYS A 232 -7.82 -6.67 14.46
CA LYS A 232 -7.96 -8.10 14.75
C LYS A 232 -8.76 -8.27 16.05
N PRO A 233 -10.01 -8.76 16.02
CA PRO A 233 -10.79 -8.95 17.23
C PRO A 233 -10.08 -9.92 18.18
N ARG A 234 -9.49 -9.43 19.27
CA ARG A 234 -8.89 -10.27 20.31
C ARG A 234 -9.96 -10.80 21.26
N SER A 235 -9.79 -12.03 21.75
CA SER A 235 -10.53 -12.45 22.93
C SER A 235 -10.06 -11.65 24.15
N THR A 236 -10.92 -11.47 25.16
CA THR A 236 -10.55 -10.76 26.40
C THR A 236 -9.30 -11.37 27.08
N SER A 237 -9.02 -12.65 26.82
CA SER A 237 -7.82 -13.33 27.36
C SER A 237 -6.54 -12.97 26.60
N ASP A 238 -6.62 -12.71 25.30
CA ASP A 238 -5.47 -12.34 24.47
C ASP A 238 -5.08 -10.87 24.71
N ALA A 239 -6.07 -9.98 24.91
CA ALA A 239 -5.85 -8.57 25.24
C ALA A 239 -5.09 -8.36 26.57
N ILE A 240 -5.16 -9.32 27.51
CA ILE A 240 -4.46 -9.27 28.81
C ILE A 240 -3.02 -9.80 28.70
N ARG A 241 -2.73 -10.70 27.76
CA ARG A 241 -1.39 -11.29 27.59
C ARG A 241 -0.47 -10.42 26.75
N ASP A 242 -1.01 -9.73 25.75
CA ASP A 242 -0.22 -9.05 24.71
C ASP A 242 -0.20 -7.53 24.90
N ALA A 243 0.16 -7.06 26.10
CA ALA A 243 0.24 -5.64 26.44
C ALA A 243 1.31 -4.83 25.65
N VAL A 244 2.10 -5.50 24.80
CA VAL A 244 3.18 -4.91 23.98
C VAL A 244 2.76 -4.73 22.51
N GLN A 245 1.65 -5.34 22.07
CA GLN A 245 1.21 -5.20 20.68
C GLN A 245 0.50 -3.85 20.45
N GLU A 246 0.58 -3.36 19.21
CA GLU A 246 -0.05 -2.11 18.81
C GLU A 246 -1.53 -2.05 19.17
N ARG A 247 -1.93 -0.88 19.67
CA ARG A 247 -3.29 -0.58 20.10
C ARG A 247 -4.05 0.00 18.91
N ARG A 248 -5.36 -0.28 18.86
CA ARG A 248 -6.27 0.35 17.90
C ARG A 248 -6.12 1.88 17.88
N GLY A 249 -6.12 2.46 16.70
CA GLY A 249 -6.05 3.89 16.42
C GLY A 249 -4.64 4.40 16.11
N MET A 250 -3.58 3.70 16.49
CA MET A 250 -2.22 4.29 16.44
C MET A 250 -1.75 4.62 15.01
N THR A 251 -2.07 3.79 14.03
CA THR A 251 -1.64 4.01 12.63
C THR A 251 -2.36 5.20 12.00
N VAL A 252 -3.69 5.28 12.14
CA VAL A 252 -4.48 6.35 11.52
C VAL A 252 -4.46 7.64 12.32
N ASP A 253 -4.42 7.58 13.66
CA ASP A 253 -4.36 8.77 14.51
C ASP A 253 -3.05 9.51 14.28
N PHE A 254 -1.93 8.80 14.06
CA PHE A 254 -0.66 9.41 13.64
C PHE A 254 -0.82 10.30 12.40
N VAL A 255 -1.57 9.84 11.39
CA VAL A 255 -1.81 10.62 10.16
C VAL A 255 -2.78 11.78 10.42
N ARG A 256 -3.83 11.54 11.21
CA ARG A 256 -4.91 12.52 11.48
C ARG A 256 -4.42 13.68 12.38
N GLU A 257 -3.51 13.39 13.30
CA GLU A 257 -2.92 14.37 14.24
C GLU A 257 -1.79 15.20 13.61
N ASP A 258 -1.20 14.74 12.51
CA ASP A 258 -0.14 15.45 11.79
C ASP A 258 -0.73 16.36 10.69
N ASP A 259 -0.68 17.68 10.91
CA ASP A 259 -1.17 18.70 9.97
C ASP A 259 -0.56 18.58 8.56
N THR A 260 0.65 18.03 8.44
CA THR A 260 1.32 17.85 7.15
C THR A 260 0.81 16.63 6.39
N LEU A 261 0.34 15.61 7.10
CA LEU A 261 -0.17 14.36 6.52
C LEU A 261 -1.68 14.39 6.33
N ARG A 262 -2.46 14.91 7.28
CA ARG A 262 -3.94 14.89 7.24
C ARG A 262 -4.54 15.58 6.02
N ASN A 263 -3.80 16.48 5.38
CA ASN A 263 -4.22 17.23 4.18
C ASN A 263 -3.72 16.58 2.87
N ARG A 264 -3.04 15.43 2.95
CA ARG A 264 -2.39 14.75 1.81
C ARG A 264 -2.64 13.25 1.73
N VAL A 265 -3.14 12.67 2.81
CA VAL A 265 -3.35 11.23 2.99
C VAL A 265 -4.82 10.97 3.25
N VAL A 266 -5.33 9.89 2.66
CA VAL A 266 -6.64 9.34 3.02
C VAL A 266 -6.45 8.29 4.11
N THR A 267 -7.26 8.33 5.17
CA THR A 267 -7.22 7.31 6.24
C THR A 267 -8.51 6.49 6.29
N VAL A 268 -8.39 5.20 6.60
CA VAL A 268 -9.52 4.29 6.83
C VAL A 268 -9.28 3.48 8.10
N ASP A 269 -10.12 3.64 9.13
CA ASP A 269 -9.84 3.06 10.48
C ASP A 269 -10.33 1.62 10.74
N ASN A 270 -11.00 1.01 9.77
CA ASN A 270 -11.72 -0.25 9.95
C ASN A 270 -11.73 -1.11 8.67
N VAL A 271 -10.57 -1.29 8.04
CA VAL A 271 -10.42 -2.03 6.76
C VAL A 271 -10.86 -3.49 6.85
N GLU A 272 -10.90 -4.08 8.04
CA GLU A 272 -11.48 -5.41 8.27
C GLU A 272 -13.00 -5.48 8.06
N SER A 273 -13.67 -4.32 8.10
CA SER A 273 -15.11 -4.22 7.89
C SER A 273 -15.47 -4.02 6.41
N GLY A 274 -16.73 -4.34 6.06
CA GLY A 274 -17.24 -4.04 4.72
C GLY A 274 -17.25 -2.56 4.39
N TRP A 275 -17.59 -1.70 5.36
CA TRP A 275 -17.59 -0.25 5.17
C TRP A 275 -16.18 0.29 4.95
N GLY A 276 -15.19 -0.17 5.72
CA GLY A 276 -13.81 0.27 5.54
C GLY A 276 -13.26 -0.12 4.16
N ARG A 277 -13.52 -1.34 3.69
CA ARG A 277 -13.12 -1.73 2.32
C ARG A 277 -13.81 -0.92 1.24
N LEU A 278 -15.13 -0.69 1.37
CA LEU A 278 -15.84 0.18 0.43
C LEU A 278 -15.30 1.62 0.48
N ALA A 279 -15.02 2.15 1.67
CA ALA A 279 -14.42 3.47 1.83
C ALA A 279 -13.06 3.55 1.13
N ALA A 280 -12.24 2.52 1.23
CA ALA A 280 -10.93 2.46 0.56
C ALA A 280 -11.08 2.48 -0.97
N VAL A 281 -11.99 1.69 -1.54
CA VAL A 281 -12.25 1.68 -2.99
C VAL A 281 -12.78 3.02 -3.47
N LEU A 282 -13.81 3.55 -2.79
CA LEU A 282 -14.41 4.84 -3.14
C LEU A 282 -13.40 5.98 -3.02
N ALA A 283 -12.56 5.95 -1.99
CA ALA A 283 -11.50 6.93 -1.82
C ALA A 283 -10.62 6.95 -3.06
N PHE A 284 -10.09 5.80 -3.51
CA PHE A 284 -9.25 5.76 -4.71
C PHE A 284 -9.97 6.22 -5.99
N SER A 285 -11.24 5.85 -6.17
CA SER A 285 -12.00 6.29 -7.35
C SER A 285 -12.15 7.82 -7.43
N GLY A 286 -12.08 8.50 -6.29
CA GLY A 286 -12.17 9.96 -6.17
C GLY A 286 -10.86 10.66 -5.79
N VAL A 287 -9.73 9.95 -5.62
CA VAL A 287 -8.47 10.53 -5.10
C VAL A 287 -7.91 11.62 -6.01
N ASP A 288 -8.20 11.57 -7.31
CA ASP A 288 -7.80 12.65 -8.23
C ASP A 288 -8.57 13.96 -7.98
N GLN A 289 -9.68 13.89 -7.22
CA GLN A 289 -10.51 15.04 -6.84
C GLN A 289 -10.40 15.38 -5.33
N ARG A 290 -10.09 14.39 -4.48
CA ARG A 290 -9.86 14.58 -3.03
C ARG A 290 -8.50 14.04 -2.62
N LEU A 291 -7.61 14.97 -2.27
CA LEU A 291 -6.23 14.64 -1.89
C LEU A 291 -6.09 14.07 -0.47
N SER A 292 -7.16 14.09 0.34
CA SER A 292 -7.16 13.63 1.73
C SER A 292 -8.58 13.40 2.30
N GLY A 293 -8.67 12.78 3.48
CA GLY A 293 -9.91 12.60 4.25
C GLY A 293 -9.81 11.50 5.29
N ALA A 294 -10.60 11.58 6.37
CA ALA A 294 -10.68 10.53 7.38
C ALA A 294 -11.98 9.73 7.29
N TYR A 295 -11.87 8.46 6.90
CA TYR A 295 -13.01 7.57 6.72
C TYR A 295 -13.02 6.41 7.73
N GLY A 296 -14.22 5.88 7.97
CA GLY A 296 -14.42 4.74 8.85
C GLY A 296 -15.45 5.00 9.94
N VAL A 297 -15.37 4.23 11.03
CA VAL A 297 -16.40 4.23 12.09
C VAL A 297 -15.87 4.72 13.43
N ALA A 298 -14.60 5.11 13.52
CA ALA A 298 -14.07 5.72 14.73
C ALA A 298 -14.61 7.15 14.89
N ASP A 299 -14.63 7.63 16.15
CA ASP A 299 -15.02 9.01 16.46
C ASP A 299 -14.07 10.05 15.81
N SER A 300 -12.85 9.65 15.43
CA SER A 300 -11.88 10.49 14.73
C SER A 300 -12.06 10.50 13.20
N ALA A 301 -13.04 9.77 12.65
CA ALA A 301 -13.38 9.83 11.22
C ALA A 301 -14.27 11.03 10.92
N ASP A 302 -14.05 11.68 9.78
CA ASP A 302 -14.91 12.75 9.27
C ASP A 302 -16.28 12.20 8.83
N GLN A 303 -16.26 11.03 8.19
CA GLN A 303 -17.44 10.36 7.65
C GLN A 303 -17.21 8.86 7.45
N VAL A 304 -18.29 8.08 7.32
CA VAL A 304 -18.15 6.61 7.14
C VAL A 304 -17.62 6.25 5.77
N LEU A 305 -18.11 6.92 4.73
CA LEU A 305 -17.72 6.71 3.33
C LEU A 305 -17.43 8.05 2.68
N PRO A 306 -16.52 8.13 1.70
CA PRO A 306 -16.38 9.31 0.83
C PRO A 306 -17.72 9.67 0.16
N ASP A 307 -18.02 10.97 0.06
CA ASP A 307 -19.19 11.43 -0.69
C ASP A 307 -19.05 11.05 -2.17
N ALA A 308 -20.15 10.63 -2.79
CA ALA A 308 -20.16 10.21 -4.20
C ALA A 308 -20.06 11.39 -5.20
N GLU A 309 -20.19 12.63 -4.74
CA GLU A 309 -20.10 13.83 -5.58
C GLU A 309 -18.78 14.57 -5.33
N GLY A 310 -17.92 14.53 -6.34
CA GLY A 310 -16.84 15.49 -6.57
C GLY A 310 -16.92 15.97 -8.02
#